data_AF-A0A554J9S8-F1
#
_entry.id   AF-A0A554J9S8-F1
#
_cell.length_a   1.000
_cell.length_b   1.000
_cell.length_c   1.000
_cell.angle_alpha   90.00
_cell.angle_beta   90.00
_cell.angle_gamma   90.00
#
_symmetry.space_group_name_H-M   'P 1'
#
loop_
_entity.id
_entity.type
_entity.pdbx_description
1 polymer ?
#
loop_
_entity_poly.entity_id
_entity_poly.type
_entity_poly.pdbx_seq_one_letter_code
_entity_poly.pdbx_strand_id
1 'polypeptide(L)'
;MRSELLDSQLSALLGEYAMPKEWVLPFSALLDAEAANASKTAAEAVQELREKVDAISRTLARLTDLYVAEDLEREEYLSRRRELVSERKTIEEQIVRLERAPAAWVEPVRNWIQDASRLDEMAKSEDIPSKKSPLQKVFGLNLRIHAREARGNPIPPYAALRAARISDGETPLALKLESLLKHARTNFAQK
;
A
#
# COMPACT_ATOMS: atom_id res chain seq x y z
N MET A 1 36.67 21.18 -10.26
CA MET A 1 37.17 20.32 -9.17
C MET A 1 36.24 20.18 -7.94
N ARG A 2 35.79 21.25 -7.27
CA ARG A 2 34.99 21.12 -6.01
C ARG A 2 33.53 20.68 -6.21
N SER A 3 32.91 21.04 -7.34
CA SER A 3 31.57 20.61 -7.74
C SER A 3 31.56 19.17 -8.26
N GLU A 4 32.56 18.80 -9.06
CA GLU A 4 32.71 17.47 -9.67
C GLU A 4 32.76 16.32 -8.65
N LEU A 5 33.40 16.53 -7.49
CA LEU A 5 33.52 15.48 -6.46
C LEU A 5 32.21 15.26 -5.69
N LEU A 6 31.43 16.32 -5.46
CA LEU A 6 30.09 16.19 -4.89
C LEU A 6 29.14 15.55 -5.91
N ASP A 7 29.25 15.95 -7.17
CA ASP A 7 28.41 15.43 -8.24
C ASP A 7 28.59 13.91 -8.44
N SER A 8 29.84 13.44 -8.45
CA SER A 8 30.14 12.00 -8.53
C SER A 8 29.62 11.22 -7.33
N GLN A 9 29.72 11.77 -6.11
CA GLN A 9 29.15 11.16 -4.90
C GLN A 9 27.63 11.05 -4.96
N LEU A 10 26.93 12.11 -5.41
CA LEU A 10 25.47 12.08 -5.54
C LEU A 10 25.01 11.09 -6.62
N SER A 11 25.78 10.98 -7.71
CA SER A 11 25.54 10.03 -8.79
C SER A 11 25.67 8.59 -8.31
N ALA A 12 26.75 8.28 -7.59
CA ALA A 12 26.98 6.97 -7.01
C ALA A 12 25.85 6.60 -6.03
N LEU A 13 25.48 7.54 -5.15
CA LEU A 13 24.42 7.34 -4.17
C LEU A 13 23.07 7.05 -4.84
N LEU A 14 22.68 7.80 -5.88
CA LEU A 14 21.46 7.52 -6.64
C LEU A 14 21.50 6.16 -7.34
N GLY A 15 22.66 5.79 -7.88
CA GLY A 15 22.88 4.50 -8.53
C GLY A 15 22.66 3.30 -7.60
N GLU A 16 22.90 3.42 -6.29
CA GLU A 16 22.64 2.36 -5.31
C GLU A 16 21.15 2.03 -5.14
N TYR A 17 20.28 3.03 -5.33
CA TYR A 17 18.83 2.89 -5.14
C TYR A 17 18.05 2.74 -6.45
N ALA A 18 18.73 2.76 -7.59
CA ALA A 18 18.10 2.54 -8.89
C ALA A 18 17.54 1.13 -9.02
N MET A 19 16.33 1.02 -9.56
CA MET A 19 15.73 -0.26 -9.89
C MET A 19 16.30 -0.79 -11.21
N PRO A 20 16.75 -2.06 -11.28
CA PRO A 20 17.16 -2.66 -12.55
C PRO A 20 16.02 -2.65 -13.57
N LYS A 21 16.32 -2.30 -14.82
CA LYS A 21 15.29 -2.16 -15.87
C LYS A 21 14.58 -3.48 -16.15
N GLU A 22 15.29 -4.59 -16.00
CA GLU A 22 14.75 -5.94 -16.09
C GLU A 22 13.73 -6.28 -14.98
N TRP A 23 13.71 -5.56 -13.87
CA TRP A 23 12.74 -5.79 -12.78
C TRP A 23 11.42 -5.04 -13.01
N VAL A 24 11.42 -3.96 -13.79
CA VAL A 24 10.27 -3.05 -13.93
C VAL A 24 9.04 -3.77 -14.49
N LEU A 25 9.22 -4.53 -15.57
CA LEU A 25 8.14 -5.29 -16.20
C LEU A 25 7.57 -6.40 -15.29
N PRO A 26 8.38 -7.35 -14.76
CA PRO A 26 7.85 -8.39 -13.89
C PRO A 26 7.27 -7.83 -12.59
N PHE A 27 7.82 -6.74 -12.06
CA PHE A 27 7.32 -6.14 -10.84
C PHE A 27 5.99 -5.39 -11.05
N SER A 28 5.84 -4.72 -12.18
CA SER A 28 4.56 -4.10 -12.58
C SER A 28 3.48 -5.16 -12.80
N ALA A 29 3.81 -6.28 -13.44
CA ALA A 29 2.88 -7.40 -13.61
C ALA A 29 2.47 -8.02 -12.26
N LEU A 30 3.43 -8.18 -11.33
CA LEU A 30 3.15 -8.66 -9.98
C LEU A 30 2.23 -7.69 -9.21
N LEU A 31 2.47 -6.38 -9.33
CA LEU A 31 1.62 -5.34 -8.75
C LEU A 31 0.19 -5.42 -9.27
N ASP A 32 0.01 -5.57 -10.58
CA ASP A 32 -1.32 -5.67 -11.21
C ASP A 32 -2.07 -6.93 -10.75
N ALA A 33 -1.36 -8.06 -10.65
CA ALA A 33 -1.94 -9.31 -10.14
C ALA A 33 -2.38 -9.18 -8.67
N GLU A 34 -1.54 -8.60 -7.81
CA GLU A 34 -1.87 -8.39 -6.40
C GLU A 34 -3.00 -7.38 -6.22
N ALA A 35 -3.06 -6.34 -7.05
CA ALA A 35 -4.16 -5.38 -7.07
C ALA A 35 -5.50 -6.03 -7.44
N ALA A 36 -5.49 -6.90 -8.45
CA ALA A 36 -6.67 -7.65 -8.87
C ALA A 36 -7.12 -8.62 -7.76
N ASN A 37 -6.19 -9.36 -7.15
CA ASN A 37 -6.48 -10.25 -6.03
C ASN A 37 -7.05 -9.49 -4.83
N ALA A 38 -6.43 -8.37 -4.43
CA ALA A 38 -6.93 -7.55 -3.33
C ALA A 38 -8.34 -7.01 -3.59
N SER A 39 -8.62 -6.58 -4.81
CA SER A 39 -9.96 -6.10 -5.22
C SER A 39 -10.99 -7.23 -5.19
N LYS A 40 -10.61 -8.43 -5.67
CA LYS A 40 -11.47 -9.61 -5.64
C LYS A 40 -11.80 -10.04 -4.20
N THR A 41 -10.79 -10.19 -3.35
CA THR A 41 -10.99 -10.58 -1.94
C THR A 41 -11.83 -9.54 -1.19
N ALA A 42 -11.62 -8.24 -1.45
CA ALA A 42 -12.47 -7.20 -0.88
C ALA A 42 -13.93 -7.32 -1.35
N ALA A 43 -14.16 -7.60 -2.64
CA ALA A 43 -15.50 -7.81 -3.18
C ALA A 43 -16.19 -9.04 -2.59
N GLU A 44 -15.48 -10.16 -2.45
CA GLU A 44 -15.99 -11.39 -1.80
C GLU A 44 -16.38 -11.11 -0.33
N ALA A 45 -15.51 -10.44 0.43
CA ALA A 45 -15.81 -10.07 1.81
C ALA A 45 -17.01 -9.11 1.91
N VAL A 46 -17.12 -8.12 1.02
CA VAL A 46 -18.28 -7.21 0.97
C VAL A 46 -19.57 -7.98 0.67
N GLN A 47 -19.52 -8.96 -0.24
CA GLN A 47 -20.68 -9.78 -0.57
C GLN A 47 -21.16 -10.60 0.64
N GLU A 48 -20.24 -11.25 1.36
CA GLU A 48 -20.58 -11.97 2.60
C GLU A 48 -21.18 -11.06 3.67
N LEU A 49 -20.67 -9.83 3.82
CA LEU A 49 -21.22 -8.87 4.77
C LEU A 49 -22.62 -8.39 4.35
N ARG A 50 -22.87 -8.19 3.06
CA ARG A 50 -24.20 -7.85 2.54
C ARG A 50 -25.22 -8.94 2.82
N GLU A 51 -24.83 -10.20 2.64
CA GLU A 51 -25.70 -11.35 2.97
C GLU A 51 -26.05 -11.39 4.47
N LYS A 52 -25.12 -11.01 5.35
CA LYS A 52 -25.38 -10.85 6.79
C LYS A 52 -26.34 -9.70 7.08
N VAL A 53 -26.18 -8.55 6.42
CA VAL A 53 -27.12 -7.41 6.53
C VAL A 53 -28.53 -7.84 6.11
N ASP A 54 -28.66 -8.60 5.04
CA ASP A 54 -29.95 -9.12 4.55
C ASP A 54 -30.55 -10.16 5.51
N ALA A 55 -29.72 -11.01 6.12
CA ALA A 55 -30.16 -11.94 7.16
C ALA A 55 -30.70 -11.19 8.40
N ILE A 56 -29.97 -10.19 8.90
CA ILE A 56 -30.41 -9.36 10.03
C ILE A 56 -31.69 -8.61 9.68
N SER A 57 -31.81 -8.09 8.46
CA SER A 57 -33.01 -7.38 8.01
C SER A 57 -34.24 -8.29 7.96
N ARG A 58 -34.09 -9.54 7.51
CA ARG A 58 -35.16 -10.56 7.57
C ARG A 58 -35.54 -10.91 9.02
N THR A 59 -34.56 -11.02 9.92
CA THR A 59 -34.81 -11.27 11.34
C THR A 59 -35.55 -10.10 11.99
N LEU A 60 -35.17 -8.86 11.68
CA LEU A 60 -35.86 -7.66 12.13
C LEU A 60 -37.33 -7.63 11.67
N ALA A 61 -37.60 -7.98 10.42
CA ALA A 61 -38.97 -8.06 9.90
C ALA A 61 -39.81 -9.09 10.68
N ARG A 62 -39.28 -10.31 10.85
CA ARG A 62 -39.95 -11.36 11.65
C ARG A 62 -40.16 -10.96 13.11
N LEU A 63 -39.19 -10.27 13.71
CA LEU A 63 -39.28 -9.76 15.08
C LEU A 63 -40.42 -8.74 15.19
N THR A 64 -40.60 -7.88 14.19
CA THR A 64 -41.72 -6.95 14.10
C THR A 64 -43.05 -7.68 13.90
N ASP A 65 -43.11 -8.69 13.04
CA ASP A 65 -44.34 -9.48 12.82
C ASP A 65 -44.82 -10.18 14.12
N LEU A 66 -43.90 -10.79 14.88
CA LEU A 66 -44.20 -11.41 16.17
C LEU A 66 -44.72 -10.41 17.21
N TYR A 67 -44.13 -9.21 17.24
CA TYR A 67 -44.61 -8.15 18.14
C TYR A 67 -46.02 -7.66 17.75
N VAL A 68 -46.30 -7.53 16.45
CA VAL A 68 -47.63 -7.13 15.94
C VAL A 68 -48.68 -8.21 16.20
N ALA A 69 -48.30 -9.49 16.16
CA ALA A 69 -49.17 -10.61 16.52
C ALA A 69 -49.45 -10.71 18.03
N GLU A 70 -48.89 -9.82 18.85
CA GLU A 70 -48.94 -9.84 20.32
C GLU A 70 -48.28 -11.07 20.96
N ASP A 71 -47.48 -11.82 20.19
CA ASP A 71 -46.73 -13.00 20.64
C ASP A 71 -45.41 -12.65 21.37
N LEU A 72 -45.11 -11.36 21.53
CA LEU A 72 -43.87 -10.86 22.12
C LEU A 72 -44.12 -9.62 22.98
N GLU A 73 -43.55 -9.60 24.19
CA GLU A 73 -43.64 -8.43 25.06
C GLU A 73 -42.84 -7.23 24.49
N ARG A 74 -43.34 -6.01 24.75
CA ARG A 74 -42.74 -4.77 24.25
C ARG A 74 -41.28 -4.60 24.67
N GLU A 75 -40.96 -4.88 25.94
CA GLU A 75 -39.60 -4.70 26.45
C GLU A 75 -38.62 -5.66 25.77
N GLU A 76 -39.02 -6.91 25.59
CA GLU A 76 -38.24 -7.92 24.89
C GLU A 76 -38.04 -7.57 23.40
N TYR A 77 -39.10 -7.10 22.73
CA TYR A 77 -39.02 -6.56 21.37
C TYR A 77 -38.00 -5.42 21.25
N LEU A 78 -38.08 -4.43 22.14
CA LEU A 78 -37.19 -3.27 22.12
C LEU A 78 -35.74 -3.63 22.42
N SER A 79 -35.49 -4.61 23.29
CA SER A 79 -34.13 -5.10 23.56
C SER A 79 -33.54 -5.77 22.32
N ARG A 80 -34.22 -6.80 21.79
CA ARG A 80 -33.74 -7.56 20.61
C ARG A 80 -33.57 -6.68 19.39
N ARG A 81 -34.50 -5.74 19.16
CA ARG A 81 -34.42 -4.79 18.04
C ARG A 81 -33.20 -3.88 18.15
N ARG A 82 -32.87 -3.39 19.36
CA ARG A 82 -31.70 -2.52 19.58
C ARG A 82 -30.40 -3.26 19.24
N GLU A 83 -30.27 -4.51 19.69
CA GLU A 83 -29.11 -5.36 19.41
C GLU A 83 -28.92 -5.58 17.90
N LEU A 84 -29.97 -6.05 17.21
CA LEU A 84 -29.94 -6.32 15.77
C LEU A 84 -29.65 -5.07 14.93
N VAL A 85 -30.24 -3.91 15.28
CA VAL A 85 -29.97 -2.65 14.57
C VAL A 85 -28.52 -2.19 14.78
N SER A 86 -27.99 -2.35 15.99
CA SER A 86 -26.59 -2.01 16.30
C SER A 86 -25.61 -2.90 15.52
N GLU A 87 -25.88 -4.20 15.48
CA GLU A 87 -25.08 -5.17 14.71
C GLU A 87 -25.12 -4.85 13.21
N ARG A 88 -26.33 -4.62 12.66
CA ARG A 88 -26.48 -4.25 11.24
C ARG A 88 -25.67 -3.01 10.89
N LYS A 89 -25.78 -1.96 11.71
CA LYS A 89 -25.02 -0.71 11.52
C LYS A 89 -23.52 -0.94 11.56
N THR A 90 -23.05 -1.78 12.48
CA THR A 90 -21.63 -2.14 12.58
C THR A 90 -21.14 -2.82 11.30
N ILE A 91 -21.95 -3.72 10.71
CA ILE A 91 -21.62 -4.41 9.47
C ILE A 91 -21.66 -3.44 8.27
N GLU A 92 -22.67 -2.56 8.19
CA GLU A 92 -22.75 -1.51 7.17
C GLU A 92 -21.51 -0.60 7.18
N GLU A 93 -21.01 -0.22 8.37
CA GLU A 93 -19.78 0.54 8.51
C GLU A 93 -18.54 -0.25 8.04
N GLN A 94 -18.50 -1.57 8.26
CA GLN A 94 -17.41 -2.42 7.76
C GLN A 94 -17.42 -2.51 6.22
N ILE A 95 -18.60 -2.61 5.60
CA ILE A 95 -18.74 -2.59 4.13
C ILE A 95 -18.18 -1.28 3.56
N VAL A 96 -18.61 -0.14 4.11
CA VAL A 96 -18.11 1.18 3.66
C VAL A 96 -16.60 1.30 3.80
N ARG A 97 -16.01 0.73 4.87
CA ARG A 97 -14.55 0.72 5.06
C ARG A 97 -13.83 -0.11 3.99
N LEU A 98 -14.34 -1.28 3.64
CA LEU A 98 -13.75 -2.15 2.63
C LEU A 98 -13.88 -1.58 1.21
N GLU A 99 -15.00 -0.93 0.91
CA GLU A 99 -15.26 -0.32 -0.40
C GLU A 99 -14.44 0.97 -0.64
N ARG A 100 -13.98 1.63 0.45
CA ARG A 100 -13.41 2.98 0.37
C ARG A 100 -12.22 3.10 -0.57
N ALA A 101 -11.31 2.13 -0.56
CA ALA A 101 -10.24 1.99 -1.55
C ALA A 101 -9.41 0.70 -1.34
N PRO A 102 -9.85 -0.47 -1.83
CA PRO A 102 -9.10 -1.72 -1.68
C PRO A 102 -7.71 -1.70 -2.34
N ALA A 103 -7.50 -0.78 -3.30
CA ALA A 103 -6.31 -0.65 -4.13
C ALA A 103 -5.66 0.75 -4.08
N ALA A 104 -5.96 1.60 -3.09
CA ALA A 104 -5.37 2.96 -3.00
C ALA A 104 -3.83 2.98 -3.00
N TRP A 105 -3.20 1.91 -2.50
CA TRP A 105 -1.75 1.77 -2.42
C TRP A 105 -1.10 1.44 -3.79
N VAL A 106 -1.87 0.99 -4.78
CA VAL A 106 -1.35 0.51 -6.07
C VAL A 106 -0.74 1.64 -6.88
N GLU A 107 -1.43 2.78 -6.97
CA GLU A 107 -0.95 3.93 -7.75
C GLU A 107 0.32 4.57 -7.14
N PRO A 108 0.43 4.77 -5.81
CA PRO A 108 1.70 5.13 -5.17
C PRO A 108 2.84 4.15 -5.45
N VAL A 109 2.59 2.84 -5.43
CA VAL A 109 3.62 1.83 -5.76
C VAL A 109 4.01 1.91 -7.23
N ARG A 110 3.06 2.09 -8.15
CA ARG A 110 3.34 2.26 -9.59
C ARG A 110 4.23 3.48 -9.85
N ASN A 111 3.89 4.61 -9.23
CA ASN A 111 4.70 5.83 -9.32
C ASN A 111 6.10 5.63 -8.75
N TRP A 112 6.22 4.93 -7.62
CA TRP A 112 7.50 4.60 -7.04
C TRP A 112 8.36 3.69 -7.94
N ILE A 113 7.77 2.68 -8.60
CA ILE A 113 8.46 1.82 -9.57
C ILE A 113 9.04 2.68 -10.70
N GLN A 114 8.24 3.59 -11.27
CA GLN A 114 8.69 4.49 -12.35
C GLN A 114 9.79 5.46 -11.88
N ASP A 115 9.66 6.01 -10.68
CA ASP A 115 10.68 6.88 -10.11
C ASP A 115 11.99 6.13 -9.87
N ALA A 116 11.91 4.93 -9.29
CA ALA A 116 13.07 4.07 -9.01
C ALA A 116 13.78 3.61 -10.29
N SER A 117 13.02 3.34 -11.36
CA SER A 117 13.60 2.92 -12.65
C SER A 117 14.29 4.04 -13.42
N ARG A 118 14.06 5.31 -13.06
CA ARG A 118 14.68 6.49 -13.67
C ARG A 118 15.91 6.98 -12.91
N LEU A 119 16.19 6.45 -11.72
CA LEU A 119 17.30 6.94 -10.89
C LEU A 119 18.68 6.75 -11.55
N ASP A 120 18.85 5.73 -12.39
CA ASP A 120 20.10 5.49 -13.13
C ASP A 120 20.34 6.55 -14.22
N GLU A 121 19.28 6.97 -14.91
CA GLU A 121 19.30 8.06 -15.89
C GLU A 121 19.55 9.40 -15.20
N MET A 122 18.90 9.63 -14.05
CA MET A 122 19.08 10.85 -13.27
C MET A 122 20.48 10.94 -12.62
N ALA A 123 21.08 9.81 -12.27
CA ALA A 123 22.45 9.75 -11.79
C ALA A 123 23.47 10.19 -12.86
N LYS A 124 23.16 10.01 -14.16
CA LYS A 124 24.03 10.39 -15.28
C LYS A 124 23.93 11.87 -15.68
N SER A 125 22.93 12.60 -15.16
CA SER A 125 22.83 14.05 -15.39
C SER A 125 24.05 14.78 -14.83
N GLU A 126 24.58 15.79 -15.50
CA GLU A 126 25.68 16.62 -14.97
C GLU A 126 25.18 17.77 -14.06
N ASP A 127 23.84 17.91 -13.93
CA ASP A 127 23.21 18.99 -13.17
C ASP A 127 22.88 18.57 -11.73
N ILE A 128 23.56 19.19 -10.75
CA ILE A 128 23.38 18.93 -9.31
C ILE A 128 21.94 19.23 -8.83
N PRO A 129 21.30 20.38 -9.17
CA PRO A 129 19.89 20.63 -8.88
C PRO A 129 18.95 19.49 -9.30
N SER A 130 19.18 18.91 -10.48
CA SER A 130 18.40 17.79 -11.00
C SER A 130 18.52 16.51 -10.15
N LYS A 131 19.61 16.33 -9.39
CA LYS A 131 19.82 15.17 -8.49
C LYS A 131 19.18 15.35 -7.11
N LYS A 132 18.85 16.58 -6.72
CA LYS A 132 18.29 16.89 -5.39
C LYS A 132 16.89 16.30 -5.21
N SER A 133 16.01 16.46 -6.20
CA SER A 133 14.63 15.97 -6.13
C SER A 133 14.57 14.43 -6.01
N PRO A 134 15.32 13.64 -6.81
CA PRO A 134 15.45 12.19 -6.63
C PRO A 134 15.95 11.76 -5.26
N LEU A 135 17.01 12.41 -4.75
CA LEU A 135 17.54 12.10 -3.41
C LEU A 135 16.50 12.38 -2.32
N GLN A 136 15.71 13.45 -2.47
CA GLN A 136 14.61 13.73 -1.55
C GLN A 136 13.50 12.68 -1.64
N LYS A 137 13.23 12.08 -2.81
CA LYS A 137 12.29 10.94 -2.92
C LYS A 137 12.83 9.69 -2.23
N VAL A 138 14.13 9.42 -2.36
CA VAL A 138 14.79 8.23 -1.77
C VAL A 138 14.89 8.33 -0.24
N PHE A 139 15.29 9.47 0.28
CA PHE A 139 15.59 9.66 1.71
C PHE A 139 14.50 10.41 2.48
N GLY A 140 13.56 11.08 1.79
CA GLY A 140 12.56 11.93 2.44
C GLY A 140 13.21 13.03 3.28
N LEU A 141 12.67 13.23 4.49
CA LEU A 141 13.20 14.18 5.47
C LEU A 141 14.49 13.69 6.16
N ASN A 142 14.92 12.45 5.90
CA ASN A 142 16.14 11.90 6.48
C ASN A 142 17.41 12.29 5.70
N LEU A 143 17.28 12.99 4.58
CA LEU A 143 18.42 13.47 3.80
C LEU A 143 19.16 14.54 4.59
N ARG A 144 20.42 14.28 4.96
CA ARG A 144 21.31 15.23 5.60
C ARG A 144 22.59 15.36 4.80
N ILE A 145 23.09 16.59 4.71
CA ILE A 145 24.43 16.85 4.18
C ILE A 145 25.33 17.04 5.41
N HIS A 146 26.22 16.08 5.65
CA HIS A 146 27.19 16.15 6.75
C HIS A 146 28.59 15.92 6.21
N ALA A 147 29.54 16.76 6.63
CA ALA A 147 30.94 16.68 6.16
C ALA A 147 31.10 16.64 4.63
N ARG A 148 30.20 17.31 3.89
CA ARG A 148 30.14 17.36 2.42
C ARG A 148 29.69 16.05 1.75
N GLU A 149 29.12 15.13 2.50
CA GLU A 149 28.50 13.92 1.98
C GLU A 149 26.99 13.92 2.24
N ALA A 150 26.21 13.54 1.23
CA ALA A 150 24.79 13.26 1.40
C ALA A 150 24.63 11.89 2.07
N ARG A 151 24.03 11.86 3.25
CA ARG A 151 23.76 10.63 4.01
C ARG A 151 22.36 10.71 4.61
N GLY A 152 21.71 9.56 4.75
CA GLY A 152 20.37 9.49 5.32
C GLY A 152 19.87 8.06 5.34
N ASN A 153 18.82 7.82 6.12
CA ASN A 153 18.12 6.54 6.09
C ASN A 153 17.07 6.59 4.96
N PRO A 154 17.19 5.75 3.92
CA PRO A 154 16.21 5.71 2.85
C PRO A 154 14.83 5.33 3.40
N ILE A 155 13.76 5.76 2.73
CA ILE A 155 12.43 5.27 3.08
C ILE A 155 12.35 3.75 2.86
N PRO A 156 11.50 3.02 3.60
CA PRO A 156 11.49 1.56 3.60
C PRO A 156 11.46 0.89 2.21
N PRO A 157 10.70 1.39 1.21
CA PRO A 157 10.71 0.80 -0.14
C PRO A 157 12.09 0.84 -0.82
N TYR A 158 12.82 1.96 -0.72
CA TYR A 158 14.17 2.08 -1.30
C TYR A 158 15.22 1.30 -0.49
N ALA A 159 15.07 1.22 0.83
CA ALA A 159 15.91 0.37 1.67
C ALA A 159 15.82 -1.11 1.26
N ALA A 160 14.60 -1.60 1.06
CA ALA A 160 14.32 -2.96 0.61
C ALA A 160 14.83 -3.21 -0.81
N LEU A 161 14.69 -2.22 -1.72
CA LEU A 161 15.23 -2.30 -3.08
C LEU A 161 16.75 -2.48 -3.09
N ARG A 162 17.47 -1.66 -2.32
CA ARG A 162 18.92 -1.77 -2.17
C ARG A 162 19.33 -3.13 -1.60
N ALA A 163 18.63 -3.60 -0.56
CA ALA A 163 18.90 -4.90 0.04
C ALA A 163 18.68 -6.06 -0.95
N ALA A 164 17.62 -6.02 -1.76
CA ALA A 164 17.33 -7.03 -2.78
C ALA A 164 18.37 -7.06 -3.91
N ARG A 165 18.99 -5.92 -4.23
CA ARG A 165 20.08 -5.83 -5.20
C ARG A 165 21.39 -6.39 -4.67
N ILE A 166 21.65 -6.20 -3.38
CA ILE A 166 22.86 -6.70 -2.71
C ILE A 166 22.74 -8.20 -2.40
N SER A 167 21.53 -8.74 -2.24
CA SER A 167 21.38 -10.17 -1.99
C SER A 167 21.91 -10.99 -3.17
N ASP A 168 22.79 -11.94 -2.86
CA ASP A 168 23.45 -12.79 -3.84
C ASP A 168 22.44 -13.55 -4.72
N GLY A 169 22.89 -14.00 -5.89
CA GLY A 169 22.06 -14.62 -6.95
C GLY A 169 21.32 -15.90 -6.55
N GLU A 170 21.41 -16.33 -5.30
CA GLU A 170 20.73 -17.50 -4.74
C GLU A 170 19.22 -17.30 -4.58
N THR A 171 18.74 -16.05 -4.42
CA THR A 171 17.30 -15.80 -4.29
C THR A 171 16.65 -15.60 -5.67
N PRO A 172 15.64 -16.42 -6.03
CA PRO A 172 14.83 -16.19 -7.23
C PRO A 172 14.28 -14.77 -7.31
N LEU A 173 14.28 -14.18 -8.50
CA LEU A 173 13.77 -12.83 -8.73
C LEU A 173 12.32 -12.65 -8.23
N ALA A 174 11.46 -13.65 -8.43
CA ALA A 174 10.08 -13.62 -7.94
C ALA A 174 9.99 -13.35 -6.44
N LEU A 175 10.76 -14.07 -5.61
CA LEU A 175 10.77 -13.90 -4.15
C LEU A 175 11.32 -12.52 -3.74
N LYS A 176 12.31 -12.00 -4.48
CA LYS A 176 12.82 -10.64 -4.26
C LYS A 176 11.72 -9.60 -4.51
N LEU A 177 10.99 -9.73 -5.62
CA LEU A 177 9.91 -8.81 -5.99
C LEU A 177 8.70 -8.91 -5.07
N GLU A 178 8.33 -10.11 -4.61
CA GLU A 178 7.26 -10.30 -3.62
C GLU A 178 7.58 -9.63 -2.28
N SER A 179 8.79 -9.85 -1.77
CA SER A 179 9.27 -9.19 -0.55
C SER A 179 9.27 -7.68 -0.72
N LEU A 180 9.75 -7.18 -1.87
CA LEU A 180 9.76 -5.76 -2.20
C LEU A 180 8.34 -5.18 -2.23
N LEU A 181 7.38 -5.88 -2.85
CA LEU A 181 5.98 -5.47 -2.92
C LEU A 181 5.38 -5.33 -1.52
N LYS A 182 5.68 -6.27 -0.62
CA LYS A 182 5.19 -6.24 0.76
C LYS A 182 5.68 -4.99 1.51
N HIS A 183 6.96 -4.65 1.37
CA HIS A 183 7.53 -3.44 1.98
C HIS A 183 6.91 -2.17 1.38
N ALA A 184 6.75 -2.12 0.05
CA ALA A 184 6.14 -1.01 -0.65
C ALA A 184 4.68 -0.81 -0.23
N ARG A 185 3.86 -1.87 -0.28
CA ARG A 185 2.46 -1.87 0.15
C ARG A 185 2.31 -1.37 1.59
N THR A 186 3.12 -1.88 2.51
CA THR A 186 3.06 -1.46 3.93
C THR A 186 3.34 0.02 4.08
N ASN A 187 4.33 0.55 3.35
CA ASN A 187 4.68 1.97 3.43
C ASN A 187 3.63 2.88 2.79
N PHE A 188 3.12 2.50 1.62
CA PHE A 188 2.20 3.35 0.85
C PHE A 188 0.73 3.18 1.25
N ALA A 189 0.35 2.10 1.94
CA ALA A 189 -0.99 1.96 2.50
C ALA A 189 -1.19 2.74 3.81
N GLN A 190 -0.11 3.23 4.44
CA GLN A 190 -0.16 4.00 5.69
C GLN A 190 -0.17 5.53 5.48
N LYS A 191 -0.01 5.99 4.24
CA LYS A 191 0.00 7.42 3.87
C LYS A 191 -1.32 7.83 3.25
#